data_AF-A0A920M2G4-F1
#
_entry.id   AF-A0A920M2G4-F1
#
_cell.length_a   1.000
_cell.length_b   1.000
_cell.length_c   1.000
_cell.angle_alpha   90.00
_cell.angle_beta   90.00
_cell.angle_gamma   90.00
#
_symmetry.space_group_name_H-M   'P 1'
#
loop_
_entity.id
_entity.type
_entity.pdbx_description
1 polymer ?
#
loop_
_entity_poly.entity_id
_entity_poly.type
_entity_poly.pdbx_seq_one_letter_code
_entity_poly.pdbx_strand_id
1 'polypeptide(L)'
;MNLAEEMISESFKKILNKKLGKLPKFKWHDAMEMYGCDKPDLRNPLKLVELSDIFKQEEFKVFSDPANDNNSRIAALVVPEGEKIGRGQIDRYTDFVKEFGAKGLAYIKLRVKIFQILYHLY
;
A
#
# COMPACT_ATOMS: atom_id res chain seq x y z
N MET A 1 -10.87 25.88 -7.15
CA MET A 1 -11.82 25.00 -6.42
C MET A 1 -11.95 25.46 -4.98
N ASN A 2 -12.60 26.60 -4.71
CA ASN A 2 -12.78 27.09 -3.33
C ASN A 2 -14.24 26.98 -2.90
N LEU A 3 -15.18 27.39 -3.76
CA LEU A 3 -16.62 27.38 -3.46
C LEU A 3 -17.16 26.01 -3.04
N ALA A 4 -16.83 24.94 -3.77
CA ALA A 4 -17.32 23.59 -3.46
C ALA A 4 -16.73 23.05 -2.15
N GLU A 5 -15.45 23.31 -1.88
CA GLU A 5 -14.76 22.88 -0.65
C GLU A 5 -15.32 23.61 0.57
N GLU A 6 -15.62 24.91 0.44
CA GLU A 6 -16.29 25.73 1.46
C GLU A 6 -17.71 25.23 1.72
N MET A 7 -18.49 24.95 0.66
CA MET A 7 -19.85 24.42 0.80
C MET A 7 -19.88 23.08 1.54
N ILE A 8 -18.96 22.17 1.23
CA ILE A 8 -18.83 20.88 1.93
C ILE A 8 -18.46 21.11 3.40
N SER A 9 -17.47 21.97 3.67
CA SER A 9 -17.00 22.26 5.02
C SER A 9 -18.09 22.86 5.91
N GLU A 10 -18.86 23.81 5.39
CA GLU A 10 -19.96 24.43 6.12
C GLU A 10 -21.13 23.47 6.32
N SER A 11 -21.42 22.59 5.36
CA SER A 11 -22.47 21.57 5.50
C SER A 11 -22.14 20.58 6.62
N PHE A 12 -20.89 20.09 6.70
CA PHE A 12 -20.43 19.22 7.78
C PHE A 12 -20.48 19.90 9.14
N LYS A 13 -20.12 21.17 9.21
CA LYS A 13 -20.20 21.96 10.44
C LYS A 13 -21.64 22.15 10.91
N LYS A 14 -22.57 22.48 10.00
CA LYS A 14 -23.98 22.72 10.35
C LYS A 14 -24.74 21.46 10.75
N ILE A 15 -24.50 20.35 10.05
CA ILE A 15 -25.27 19.11 10.25
C ILE A 15 -24.63 18.23 11.33
N LEU A 16 -23.30 18.12 11.34
CA LEU A 16 -22.57 17.16 12.19
C LEU A 16 -21.74 17.82 13.29
N ASN A 17 -21.71 19.16 13.35
CA ASN A 17 -20.85 19.94 14.25
C ASN A 17 -19.36 19.53 14.17
N LYS A 18 -18.91 19.08 12.99
CA LYS A 18 -17.52 18.69 12.72
C LYS A 18 -16.83 19.67 11.80
N LYS A 19 -15.61 20.09 12.16
CA LYS A 19 -14.72 20.88 11.30
C LYS A 19 -13.80 19.92 10.53
N LEU A 20 -13.87 19.94 9.20
CA LEU A 20 -13.06 19.08 8.33
C LEU A 20 -11.60 19.55 8.16
N GLY A 21 -11.33 20.82 8.43
CA GLY A 21 -10.02 21.41 8.17
C GLY A 21 -9.75 21.56 6.66
N LYS A 22 -8.48 21.67 6.28
CA LYS A 22 -8.06 21.78 4.88
C LYS A 22 -8.14 20.41 4.20
N LEU A 23 -8.82 20.31 3.07
CA LEU A 23 -8.87 19.04 2.33
C LEU A 23 -7.53 18.78 1.62
N PRO A 24 -6.96 17.56 1.76
CA PRO A 24 -5.76 17.18 1.03
C PRO A 24 -6.00 17.22 -0.49
N LYS A 25 -5.00 17.70 -1.23
CA LYS A 25 -5.03 17.75 -2.69
C LYS A 25 -3.88 16.88 -3.21
N PHE A 26 -4.22 15.93 -4.06
CA PHE A 26 -3.25 15.05 -4.71
C PHE A 26 -3.27 15.31 -6.21
N LYS A 27 -2.12 15.19 -6.87
CA LYS A 27 -2.13 14.95 -8.30
C LYS A 27 -2.60 13.52 -8.54
N TRP A 28 -3.27 13.28 -9.66
CA TRP A 28 -3.80 11.95 -9.99
C TRP A 28 -2.69 10.88 -9.99
N HIS A 29 -1.54 11.19 -10.58
CA HIS A 29 -0.39 10.28 -10.65
C HIS A 29 0.10 9.92 -9.23
N ASP A 30 0.26 10.90 -8.34
CA ASP A 30 0.72 10.67 -6.97
C ASP A 30 -0.26 9.78 -6.18
N ALA A 31 -1.57 9.94 -6.39
CA ALA A 31 -2.60 9.11 -5.75
C ALA A 31 -2.56 7.67 -6.27
N MET A 32 -2.43 7.48 -7.58
CA MET A 32 -2.28 6.15 -8.19
C MET A 32 -0.97 5.48 -7.76
N GLU A 33 0.11 6.25 -7.63
CA GLU A 33 1.40 5.72 -7.19
C GLU A 33 1.35 5.26 -5.73
N MET A 34 0.84 6.09 -4.81
CA MET A 34 0.81 5.78 -3.38
C MET A 34 -0.31 4.83 -2.95
N TYR A 35 -1.47 4.85 -3.62
CA TYR A 35 -2.66 4.14 -3.16
C TYR A 35 -3.28 3.21 -4.22
N GLY A 36 -2.84 3.28 -5.47
CA GLY A 36 -3.42 2.48 -6.56
C GLY A 36 -4.87 2.85 -6.89
N CYS A 37 -5.33 4.02 -6.46
CA CYS A 37 -6.71 4.46 -6.62
C CYS A 37 -6.79 5.99 -6.76
N ASP A 38 -7.68 6.45 -7.64
CA ASP A 38 -7.97 7.87 -7.88
C ASP A 38 -8.82 8.51 -6.77
N LYS A 39 -9.48 7.69 -5.93
CA LYS A 39 -10.26 8.06 -4.75
C LYS A 39 -9.69 7.44 -3.46
N PRO A 40 -8.46 7.80 -3.04
CA PRO A 40 -7.78 7.14 -1.94
C PRO A 40 -8.54 7.32 -0.61
N ASP A 41 -8.69 6.23 0.15
CA ASP A 41 -9.20 6.30 1.51
C ASP A 41 -8.05 6.66 2.47
N LEU A 42 -7.97 7.94 2.83
CA LEU A 42 -6.91 8.49 3.68
C LEU A 42 -6.97 8.04 5.14
N ARG A 43 -8.01 7.29 5.53
CA ARG A 43 -8.10 6.67 6.86
C ARG A 43 -7.28 5.38 6.95
N ASN A 44 -7.02 4.74 5.81
CA ASN A 44 -6.13 3.59 5.74
C ASN A 44 -4.67 4.08 5.71
N PRO A 45 -3.83 3.72 6.70
CA PRO A 45 -2.45 4.19 6.74
C PRO A 45 -1.54 3.48 5.72
N LEU A 46 -1.99 2.39 5.11
CA LEU A 46 -1.18 1.58 4.21
C LEU A 46 -0.96 2.30 2.87
N LYS A 47 0.28 2.23 2.37
CA LYS A 47 0.70 2.81 1.10
C LYS A 47 1.49 1.81 0.27
N LEU A 48 1.38 1.93 -1.03
CA LEU A 48 2.22 1.24 -2.00
C LEU A 48 3.59 1.91 -2.06
N VAL A 49 4.63 1.09 -2.13
CA VAL A 49 6.03 1.52 -2.29
C VAL A 49 6.54 0.94 -3.59
N GLU A 50 7.03 1.81 -4.49
CA GLU A 50 7.68 1.41 -5.73
C GLU A 50 9.00 0.68 -5.45
N LEU A 51 9.19 -0.49 -6.07
CA LEU A 51 10.40 -1.30 -5.93
C LEU A 51 11.01 -1.72 -7.27
N SER A 52 10.45 -1.31 -8.42
CA SER A 52 10.91 -1.78 -9.75
C SER A 52 12.43 -1.62 -9.92
N ASP A 53 13.02 -0.51 -9.47
CA ASP A 53 14.46 -0.26 -9.59
C ASP A 53 15.34 -1.31 -8.89
N ILE A 54 14.86 -1.90 -7.79
CA ILE A 54 15.59 -2.91 -7.02
C ILE A 54 15.67 -4.23 -7.81
N PHE A 55 14.63 -4.55 -8.58
CA PHE A 55 14.49 -5.83 -9.25
C PHE A 55 15.00 -5.85 -10.70
N LYS A 56 15.48 -4.71 -11.23
CA LYS A 56 15.91 -4.60 -12.64
C LYS A 56 17.02 -5.59 -13.04
N GLN A 57 17.96 -5.86 -12.13
CA GLN A 57 19.13 -6.72 -12.38
C GLN A 57 19.01 -8.11 -11.76
N GLU A 58 17.84 -8.48 -11.25
CA GLU A 58 17.63 -9.77 -10.59
C GLU A 58 17.48 -10.92 -11.59
N GLU A 59 18.00 -12.09 -11.25
CA GLU A 59 17.92 -13.29 -12.11
C GLU A 59 16.50 -13.88 -12.17
N PHE A 60 15.65 -13.56 -11.19
CA PHE A 60 14.30 -14.08 -11.11
C PHE A 60 13.34 -13.30 -12.01
N LYS A 61 13.11 -13.83 -13.23
CA LYS A 61 12.29 -13.23 -14.29
C LYS A 61 10.89 -12.76 -13.90
N VAL A 62 10.27 -13.39 -12.89
CA VAL A 62 8.95 -12.96 -12.38
C VAL A 62 8.98 -11.52 -11.87
N PHE A 63 10.13 -11.05 -11.38
CA PHE A 63 10.33 -9.64 -11.00
C PHE A 63 11.16 -8.88 -12.02
N SER A 64 12.20 -9.46 -12.62
CA SER A 64 13.02 -8.68 -13.57
C SER A 64 12.31 -8.36 -14.89
N ASP A 65 11.40 -9.21 -15.39
CA ASP A 65 10.66 -8.90 -16.62
C ASP A 65 9.75 -7.67 -16.41
N PRO A 66 8.88 -7.60 -15.37
CA PRO A 66 8.11 -6.39 -15.10
C PRO A 66 8.98 -5.18 -14.73
N ALA A 67 10.05 -5.36 -13.95
CA ALA A 67 10.92 -4.25 -13.54
C ALA A 67 11.56 -3.50 -14.72
N ASN A 68 11.75 -4.17 -15.86
CA ASN A 68 12.35 -3.60 -17.07
C ASN A 68 11.31 -3.19 -18.13
N ASP A 69 10.02 -3.45 -17.94
CA ASP A 69 8.94 -2.99 -18.81
C ASP A 69 8.40 -1.64 -18.34
N ASN A 70 8.51 -0.61 -19.20
CA ASN A 70 8.02 0.75 -18.92
C ASN A 70 6.49 0.82 -18.72
N ASN A 71 5.73 -0.19 -19.15
CA ASN A 71 4.29 -0.26 -18.96
C ASN A 71 3.88 -1.02 -17.70
N SER A 72 4.84 -1.47 -16.90
CA SER A 72 4.58 -2.28 -15.72
C SER A 72 5.26 -1.71 -14.48
N ARG A 73 4.87 -2.26 -13.32
CA ARG A 73 5.24 -1.73 -12.01
C ARG A 73 5.35 -2.86 -11.01
N ILE A 74 6.36 -2.79 -10.14
CA ILE A 74 6.48 -3.64 -8.95
C ILE A 74 6.31 -2.76 -7.72
N ALA A 75 5.16 -2.90 -7.06
CA ALA A 75 4.87 -2.21 -5.82
C ALA A 75 4.70 -3.18 -4.66
N ALA A 76 5.22 -2.82 -3.49
CA ALA A 76 4.99 -3.54 -2.25
C ALA A 76 4.01 -2.79 -1.33
N LEU A 77 3.21 -3.56 -0.59
CA LEU A 77 2.37 -3.08 0.49
C LEU A 77 2.91 -3.60 1.81
N VAL A 78 3.40 -2.71 2.67
CA VAL A 78 3.92 -3.10 3.99
C VAL A 78 2.77 -3.16 4.98
N VAL A 79 2.44 -4.37 5.43
CA VAL A 79 1.39 -4.59 6.44
C VAL A 79 2.03 -4.69 7.82
N PRO A 80 1.74 -3.75 8.75
CA PRO A 80 2.20 -3.84 10.13
C PRO A 80 1.76 -5.16 10.77
N GLU A 81 2.65 -5.78 11.54
CA GLU A 81 2.41 -7.09 12.16
C GLU A 81 2.06 -8.22 11.17
N GLY A 82 2.43 -8.08 9.89
CA GLY A 82 2.13 -9.05 8.83
C GLY A 82 2.66 -10.47 9.08
N GLU A 83 3.61 -10.64 10.00
CA GLU A 83 4.10 -11.96 10.43
C GLU A 83 2.99 -12.85 11.02
N LYS A 84 1.99 -12.22 11.66
CA LYS A 84 0.85 -12.88 12.31
C LYS A 84 -0.19 -13.40 11.31
N ILE A 85 -0.15 -12.97 10.06
CA ILE A 85 -1.12 -13.37 9.04
C ILE A 85 -0.94 -14.85 8.73
N GLY A 86 -1.97 -15.67 8.97
CA GLY A 86 -1.92 -17.11 8.72
C GLY A 86 -1.81 -17.45 7.23
N ARG A 87 -1.34 -18.68 6.91
CA ARG A 87 -1.22 -19.12 5.52
C ARG A 87 -2.56 -19.06 4.77
N GLY A 88 -3.64 -19.52 5.39
CA GLY A 88 -4.98 -19.45 4.79
C GLY A 88 -5.50 -18.02 4.58
N GLN A 89 -5.02 -17.02 5.34
CA GLN A 89 -5.33 -15.61 5.02
C GLN A 89 -4.55 -15.14 3.78
N ILE A 90 -3.27 -15.51 3.66
CA ILE A 90 -2.46 -15.20 2.48
C ILE A 90 -3.06 -15.82 1.22
N ASP A 91 -3.50 -17.07 1.28
CA ASP A 91 -4.10 -17.73 0.13
C ASP A 91 -5.40 -17.02 -0.29
N ARG A 92 -6.25 -16.60 0.67
CA ARG A 92 -7.43 -15.76 0.39
C ARG A 92 -7.07 -14.41 -0.25
N TYR A 93 -6.00 -13.75 0.20
CA TYR A 93 -5.54 -12.51 -0.44
C TYR A 93 -5.01 -12.76 -1.85
N THR A 94 -4.35 -13.90 -2.05
CA THR A 94 -3.85 -14.31 -3.37
C THR A 94 -4.99 -14.53 -4.34
N ASP A 95 -6.07 -15.16 -3.90
CA ASP A 95 -7.26 -15.36 -4.72
C ASP A 95 -8.01 -14.05 -4.98
N PHE A 96 -8.13 -13.19 -3.96
CA PHE A 96 -8.72 -11.86 -4.12
C PHE A 96 -8.00 -11.04 -5.20
N VAL A 97 -6.66 -10.99 -5.23
CA VAL A 97 -5.95 -10.20 -6.26
C VAL A 97 -6.03 -10.82 -7.65
N LYS A 98 -6.25 -12.14 -7.77
CA LYS A 98 -6.47 -12.79 -9.08
C LYS A 98 -7.76 -12.33 -9.73
N GLU A 99 -8.80 -12.02 -8.95
CA GLU A 99 -10.05 -11.45 -9.47
C GLU A 99 -9.84 -10.11 -10.17
N PHE A 100 -8.79 -9.37 -9.80
CA PHE A 100 -8.37 -8.12 -10.44
C PHE A 100 -7.33 -8.33 -11.56
N GLY A 101 -7.08 -9.57 -11.97
CA GLY A 101 -6.19 -9.92 -13.08
C GLY A 101 -4.73 -10.16 -12.69
N ALA A 102 -4.40 -10.17 -11.40
CA ALA A 102 -3.04 -10.52 -10.97
C ALA A 102 -2.76 -12.02 -11.20
N LYS A 103 -1.57 -12.37 -11.69
CA LYS A 103 -1.16 -13.78 -11.87
C LYS A 103 -0.83 -14.48 -10.54
N GLY A 104 -0.50 -13.71 -9.51
CA GLY A 104 -0.16 -14.21 -8.18
C GLY A 104 0.17 -13.07 -7.21
N LEU A 105 0.43 -13.43 -5.95
CA LEU A 105 0.80 -12.50 -4.89
C LEU A 105 2.09 -12.99 -4.22
N ALA A 106 3.20 -12.31 -4.51
CA ALA A 106 4.44 -12.54 -3.77
C ALA A 106 4.34 -11.91 -2.38
N TYR A 107 4.86 -12.60 -1.37
CA TYR A 107 4.87 -12.10 0.00
C TYR A 107 6.15 -12.50 0.72
N ILE A 108 6.56 -11.65 1.67
CA ILE A 108 7.71 -11.89 2.54
C ILE A 108 7.24 -11.71 3.98
N LYS A 109 7.48 -12.71 4.83
CA LYS A 109 7.26 -12.57 6.28
C LYS A 109 8.57 -12.18 6.94
N LEU A 110 8.65 -10.94 7.39
CA LEU A 110 9.75 -10.48 8.24
C LEU A 110 9.48 -10.92 9.67
N ARG A 111 10.39 -11.71 10.24
CA ARG A 111 10.42 -12.03 11.67
C ARG A 111 11.62 -11.34 12.30
N VAL A 112 11.38 -10.36 13.15
CA VAL A 112 12.46 -9.70 13.89
C VAL A 112 12.64 -10.43 15.22
N LYS A 113 13.62 -11.34 15.30
CA LYS A 113 14.03 -11.97 16.58
C LYS A 113 14.92 -11.00 17.36
N ILE A 114 14.34 -10.13 18.20
CA ILE A 114 15.13 -9.26 19.08
C ILE A 114 15.68 -9.99 20.34
N PHE A 115 15.24 -11.22 20.65
CA PHE A 115 15.48 -11.82 21.96
C PHE A 115 16.55 -12.92 22.07
N GLN A 116 17.40 -13.14 21.05
CA GLN A 116 18.36 -14.26 21.05
C GLN A 116 19.86 -13.87 21.18
N ILE A 117 20.18 -12.58 21.28
CA ILE A 117 21.59 -12.12 21.44
C ILE A 117 22.01 -11.97 22.91
N LEU A 118 21.07 -11.76 23.84
CA LEU A 118 21.39 -11.56 25.27
C LEU A 118 21.59 -12.86 26.06
N TYR A 119 21.20 -14.02 25.55
CA TYR A 119 21.32 -15.32 26.25
C TYR A 119 22.60 -16.11 25.93
N HIS A 120 23.55 -15.52 25.19
CA HIS A 120 24.85 -16.15 24.91
C HIS A 120 26.05 -15.38 25.48
N LEU A 121 25.79 -14.36 26.30
CA LEU A 121 26.80 -13.52 26.95
C LEU A 121 26.74 -13.55 28.49
N TYR A 122 26.13 -14.57 29.07
CA TYR A 122 26.26 -14.92 30.49
C TYR A 122 26.51 -16.41 30.66
#